data_AF-A0AAP1QUN5-F1
#
_entry.id   AF-A0AAP1QUN5-F1
#
_cell.length_a   1.000
_cell.length_b   1.000
_cell.length_c   1.000
_cell.angle_alpha   90.00
_cell.angle_beta   90.00
_cell.angle_gamma   90.00
#
_symmetry.space_group_name_H-M   'P 1'
#
loop_
_entity.id
_entity.type
_entity.pdbx_description
1 polymer ?
#
loop_
_entity_poly.entity_id
_entity_poly.type
_entity_poly.pdbx_seq_one_letter_code
_entity_poly.pdbx_strand_id
1 'polypeptide(L)'
;MTTLSTAIADYLSTPINSINDVKYFLSRYPTNVQQQFVSALYIGRDHIHYSSLRENTEISSQNYDHIQGSEYSRLIFEKGSNVATYLQKFRECAAASNFNIDAL
;
A
#
# COMPACT_ATOMS: atom_id res chain seq x y z
N MET A 1 16.67 0.45 6.87
CA MET A 1 15.78 -0.73 6.83
C MET A 1 14.69 -0.45 5.82
N THR A 2 14.24 -1.46 5.07
CA THR A 2 13.07 -1.36 4.20
C THR A 2 11.80 -1.45 5.05
N THR A 3 11.02 -0.37 5.11
CA THR A 3 9.72 -0.32 5.81
C THR A 3 8.59 0.06 4.85
N LEU A 4 7.34 -0.12 5.28
CA LEU A 4 6.18 0.32 4.50
C LEU A 4 6.26 1.83 4.20
N SER A 5 6.64 2.65 5.19
CA SER A 5 6.82 4.09 5.01
C SER A 5 7.79 4.42 3.87
N THR A 6 8.94 3.74 3.84
CA THR A 6 9.93 3.93 2.77
C THR A 6 9.42 3.43 1.41
N ALA A 7 8.67 2.32 1.39
CA ALA A 7 8.09 1.78 0.16
C ALA A 7 7.05 2.73 -0.47
N ILE A 8 6.19 3.32 0.36
CA ILE A 8 5.21 4.32 -0.09
C ILE A 8 5.91 5.57 -0.62
N ALA A 9 6.92 6.10 0.09
CA ALA A 9 7.66 7.27 -0.35
C ALA A 9 8.38 7.04 -1.68
N ASP A 10 9.07 5.91 -1.83
CA ASP A 10 9.75 5.54 -3.06
C ASP A 10 8.76 5.39 -4.23
N TYR A 11 7.62 4.73 -4.02
CA TYR A 11 6.62 4.58 -5.08
C TYR A 11 6.08 5.93 -5.55
N LEU A 12 5.76 6.83 -4.63
CA LEU A 12 5.23 8.17 -4.94
C LEU A 12 6.24 9.07 -5.65
N SER A 13 7.55 8.79 -5.52
CA SER A 13 8.63 9.54 -6.17
C SER A 13 9.14 8.89 -7.47
N THR A 14 8.71 7.66 -7.76
CA THR A 14 9.17 6.90 -8.93
C THR A 14 8.12 6.95 -10.05
N PRO A 15 8.49 7.33 -11.29
CA PRO A 15 7.59 7.19 -12.42
C PRO A 15 7.41 5.70 -12.76
N ILE A 16 6.17 5.20 -12.61
CA ILE A 16 5.78 3.83 -12.95
C ILE A 16 4.98 3.87 -14.25
N ASN A 17 5.54 3.34 -15.34
CA ASN A 17 4.94 3.41 -16.68
C ASN A 17 4.58 2.03 -17.24
N SER A 18 5.04 0.96 -16.60
CA SER A 18 4.81 -0.41 -17.04
C SER A 18 4.67 -1.37 -15.86
N ILE A 19 4.07 -2.54 -16.12
CA ILE A 19 4.03 -3.63 -15.14
C ILE A 19 5.45 -4.10 -14.74
N ASN A 20 6.44 -3.98 -15.64
CA ASN A 20 7.82 -4.34 -15.34
C ASN A 20 8.46 -3.35 -14.34
N ASP A 21 8.09 -2.07 -14.40
CA ASP A 21 8.54 -1.08 -13.41
C ASP A 21 7.97 -1.42 -12.03
N VAL A 22 6.72 -1.86 -11.96
CA VAL A 22 6.11 -2.31 -10.70
C VAL A 22 6.82 -3.56 -10.15
N LYS A 23 7.12 -4.55 -11.02
CA LYS A 23 7.87 -5.75 -10.62
C LYS A 23 9.25 -5.38 -10.08
N TYR A 24 9.95 -4.48 -10.76
CA TYR A 24 11.25 -3.97 -10.32
C TYR A 24 11.13 -3.17 -9.01
N PHE A 25 10.09 -2.36 -8.85
CA PHE A 25 9.82 -1.66 -7.61
C PHE A 25 9.65 -2.65 -6.43
N LEU A 26 8.79 -3.66 -6.59
CA LEU A 26 8.48 -4.64 -5.54
C LEU A 26 9.70 -5.49 -5.17
N SER A 27 10.55 -5.85 -6.14
CA SER A 27 11.72 -6.71 -5.88
C SER A 27 12.78 -6.07 -4.97
N ARG A 28 12.71 -4.75 -4.75
CA ARG A 28 13.57 -4.02 -3.80
C ARG A 28 13.15 -4.19 -2.34
N TYR A 29 11.96 -4.75 -2.08
CA TYR A 29 11.41 -4.91 -0.74
C TYR A 29 11.22 -6.39 -0.38
N PRO A 30 11.38 -6.76 0.90
CA PRO A 30 11.07 -8.11 1.35
C PRO A 30 9.56 -8.40 1.25
N THR A 31 9.19 -9.68 1.18
CA THR A 31 7.81 -10.12 0.94
C THR A 31 6.80 -9.56 1.94
N ASN A 32 7.17 -9.43 3.22
CA ASN A 32 6.30 -8.83 4.23
C ASN A 32 5.99 -7.35 3.91
N VAL A 33 6.97 -6.58 3.45
CA VAL A 33 6.77 -5.17 3.07
C VAL A 33 5.97 -5.07 1.77
N GLN A 34 6.15 -6.00 0.83
CA GLN A 34 5.31 -6.06 -0.37
C GLN A 34 3.83 -6.32 -0.01
N GLN A 35 3.58 -7.25 0.92
CA GLN A 35 2.23 -7.51 1.43
C GLN A 35 1.66 -6.29 2.14
N GLN A 36 2.41 -5.67 3.06
CA GLN A 36 2.02 -4.42 3.72
C GLN A 36 1.66 -3.33 2.71
N PHE A 37 2.43 -3.20 1.63
CA PHE A 37 2.20 -2.19 0.59
C PHE A 37 0.88 -2.41 -0.15
N VAL A 38 0.59 -3.65 -0.54
CA VAL A 38 -0.68 -4.00 -1.18
C VAL A 38 -1.84 -3.78 -0.21
N SER A 39 -1.69 -4.20 1.05
CA SER A 39 -2.69 -3.99 2.10
C SER A 39 -2.97 -2.52 2.34
N ALA A 40 -1.94 -1.68 2.45
CA ALA A 40 -2.07 -0.23 2.58
C ALA A 40 -2.85 0.40 1.43
N LEU A 41 -2.61 -0.08 0.20
CA LEU A 41 -3.33 0.39 -0.97
C LEU A 41 -4.84 0.05 -0.90
N TYR A 42 -5.20 -1.14 -0.44
CA TYR A 42 -6.61 -1.52 -0.34
C TYR A 42 -7.29 -0.81 0.84
N ILE A 43 -6.61 -0.70 1.98
CA ILE A 43 -7.11 0.08 3.13
C ILE A 43 -7.33 1.53 2.70
N GLY A 44 -6.38 2.15 2.00
CA GLY A 44 -6.50 3.51 1.48
C GLY A 44 -7.67 3.69 0.52
N ARG A 45 -7.90 2.72 -0.37
CA ARG A 45 -9.09 2.70 -1.24
C ARG A 45 -10.38 2.66 -0.42
N ASP A 46 -10.46 1.77 0.56
CA ASP A 46 -11.65 1.58 1.39
C ASP A 46 -11.91 2.78 2.32
N HIS A 47 -10.88 3.63 2.52
CA HIS A 47 -10.92 4.85 3.32
C HIS A 47 -10.93 6.14 2.47
N ILE A 48 -11.15 6.06 1.16
CA ILE A 48 -11.08 7.21 0.24
C ILE A 48 -11.97 8.40 0.64
N HIS A 49 -13.11 8.14 1.30
CA HIS A 49 -14.06 9.15 1.76
C HIS A 49 -14.02 9.39 3.29
N TYR A 50 -13.04 8.84 4.00
CA TYR A 50 -12.93 8.95 5.45
C TYR A 50 -11.79 9.90 5.86
N SER A 51 -11.83 10.40 7.08
CA SER A 51 -10.77 11.25 7.66
C SER A 51 -9.85 10.50 8.63
N SER A 52 -10.22 9.29 9.04
CA SER A 52 -9.45 8.43 9.96
C SER A 52 -9.64 6.96 9.58
N LEU A 53 -8.79 6.08 10.11
CA LEU A 53 -9.02 4.64 10.02
C LEU A 53 -10.30 4.27 10.77
N ARG A 54 -11.13 3.42 10.17
CA ARG A 54 -12.39 2.98 10.79
C ARG A 54 -12.10 1.99 11.91
N GLU A 55 -12.65 2.25 13.09
CA GLU A 55 -12.52 1.36 14.26
C GLU A 55 -13.19 -0.02 14.05
N ASN A 56 -14.22 -0.07 13.20
CA ASN A 56 -14.96 -1.31 12.89
C ASN A 56 -14.38 -2.08 11.70
N THR A 57 -13.19 -1.74 11.23
CA THR A 57 -12.52 -2.42 10.13
C THR A 57 -11.15 -2.85 10.63
N GLU A 58 -10.85 -4.14 10.51
CA GLU A 58 -9.52 -4.63 10.88
C GLU A 58 -8.48 -3.94 10.00
N ILE A 59 -7.49 -3.29 10.62
CA ILE A 59 -6.35 -2.68 9.93
C ILE A 59 -5.18 -3.64 10.07
N SER A 60 -5.05 -4.54 9.09
CA SER A 60 -4.10 -5.64 9.13
C SER A 60 -3.58 -5.96 7.73
N SER A 61 -2.31 -6.28 7.63
CA SER A 61 -1.73 -6.85 6.41
C SER A 61 -2.31 -8.23 6.06
N GLN A 62 -2.98 -8.91 7.00
CA GLN A 62 -3.58 -10.24 6.80
C GLN A 62 -4.90 -10.23 6.04
N ASN A 63 -5.61 -9.10 5.97
CA ASN A 63 -6.87 -9.02 5.19
C ASN A 63 -6.70 -9.32 3.70
N TYR A 64 -5.45 -9.30 3.22
CA TYR A 64 -5.08 -9.53 1.83
C TYR A 64 -4.06 -10.66 1.69
N ASP A 65 -3.98 -11.55 2.69
CA ASP A 65 -3.14 -12.76 2.67
C ASP A 65 -3.55 -13.78 1.59
N HIS A 66 -4.81 -13.76 1.19
CA HIS A 66 -5.38 -14.55 0.10
C HIS A 66 -4.84 -14.14 -1.28
N ILE A 67 -4.24 -12.95 -1.40
CA ILE A 67 -3.64 -12.48 -2.64
C ILE A 67 -2.23 -13.06 -2.76
N GLN A 68 -2.01 -13.84 -3.82
CA GLN A 68 -0.69 -14.40 -4.07
C GLN A 68 0.30 -13.29 -4.43
N GLY A 69 1.53 -13.34 -3.89
CA GLY A 69 2.54 -12.31 -4.14
C GLY A 69 2.90 -12.13 -5.64
N SER A 70 2.72 -13.17 -6.45
CA SER A 70 2.84 -13.12 -7.91
C SER A 70 1.86 -12.14 -8.57
N GLU A 71 0.72 -11.86 -7.93
CA GLU A 71 -0.32 -10.97 -8.43
C GLU A 71 -0.12 -9.50 -8.05
N TYR A 72 0.74 -9.21 -7.07
CA TYR A 72 0.92 -7.84 -6.55
C TYR A 72 1.25 -6.82 -7.64
N SER A 73 2.17 -7.17 -8.54
CA SER A 73 2.55 -6.29 -9.64
C SER A 73 1.39 -5.95 -10.59
N ARG A 74 0.52 -6.93 -10.85
CA ARG A 74 -0.67 -6.74 -11.69
C ARG A 74 -1.67 -5.83 -10.99
N LEU A 75 -1.99 -6.12 -9.73
CA LEU A 75 -2.95 -5.35 -8.94
C LEU A 75 -2.57 -3.88 -8.78
N ILE A 76 -1.29 -3.61 -8.56
CA ILE A 76 -0.77 -2.24 -8.47
C ILE A 76 -0.86 -1.56 -9.84
N PHE A 77 -0.40 -2.22 -10.91
CA PHE A 77 -0.40 -1.64 -12.25
C PHE A 77 -1.82 -1.32 -12.77
N GLU A 78 -2.78 -2.23 -12.58
CA GLU A 78 -4.18 -2.06 -13.00
C GLU A 78 -4.88 -0.87 -12.32
N LYS A 79 -4.42 -0.47 -11.14
CA LYS A 79 -4.98 0.69 -10.42
C LYS A 79 -4.46 2.03 -10.96
N GLY A 80 -3.39 2.02 -11.76
CA GLY A 80 -2.86 3.20 -12.45
C GLY A 80 -2.60 4.38 -11.51
N SER A 81 -3.05 5.57 -11.90
CA SER A 81 -2.88 6.80 -11.13
C SER A 81 -3.56 6.77 -9.75
N ASN A 82 -4.56 5.91 -9.55
CA ASN A 82 -5.25 5.80 -8.26
C ASN A 82 -4.35 5.23 -7.15
N VAL A 83 -3.25 4.54 -7.50
CA VAL A 83 -2.31 4.02 -6.50
C VAL A 83 -1.81 5.16 -5.61
N ALA A 84 -1.40 6.29 -6.20
CA ALA A 84 -0.92 7.43 -5.44
C ALA A 84 -1.99 7.98 -4.49
N THR A 85 -3.22 8.14 -5.00
CA THR A 85 -4.38 8.59 -4.22
C THR A 85 -4.66 7.68 -3.04
N TYR A 86 -4.67 6.35 -3.24
CA TYR A 86 -4.96 5.39 -2.17
C TYR A 86 -3.85 5.36 -1.11
N LEU A 87 -2.58 5.40 -1.52
CA LEU A 87 -1.47 5.42 -0.58
C LEU A 87 -1.43 6.73 0.24
N GLN A 88 -1.72 7.87 -0.39
CA GLN A 88 -1.85 9.15 0.31
C GLN A 88 -3.00 9.10 1.31
N LYS A 89 -4.16 8.59 0.89
CA LYS A 89 -5.31 8.43 1.77
C LYS A 89 -5.02 7.56 2.99
N PHE A 90 -4.36 6.42 2.77
CA PHE A 90 -3.94 5.55 3.86
C PHE A 90 -3.06 6.30 4.86
N ARG A 91 -2.06 7.06 4.39
CA ARG A 91 -1.19 7.88 5.25
C ARG A 91 -1.96 8.94 6.04
N GLU A 92 -2.90 9.63 5.40
CA GLU A 92 -3.77 10.62 6.06
C GLU A 92 -4.59 9.99 7.19
N CYS A 93 -5.31 8.91 6.88
CA CYS A 93 -6.14 8.22 7.84
C CYS A 93 -5.33 7.62 8.99
N ALA A 94 -4.17 7.02 8.69
CA ALA A 94 -3.27 6.47 9.71
C ALA A 94 -2.73 7.56 10.65
N ALA A 95 -2.33 8.72 10.10
CA ALA A 95 -1.88 9.85 10.90
C ALA A 95 -3.00 10.38 11.81
N ALA A 96 -4.22 10.54 11.29
CA ALA A 96 -5.37 10.98 12.07
C ALA A 96 -5.75 9.99 13.18
N SER A 97 -5.47 8.70 13.00
CA SER A 97 -5.71 7.64 13.98
C SER A 97 -4.51 7.34 14.88
N ASN A 98 -3.40 8.09 14.80
CA ASN A 98 -2.13 7.78 15.49
C ASN A 98 -1.62 6.34 15.26
N PHE A 99 -1.90 5.78 14.08
CA PHE A 99 -1.51 4.42 13.72
C PHE A 99 -0.09 4.39 13.14
N ASN A 100 0.75 3.49 13.67
CA ASN A 100 2.08 3.25 13.12
C ASN A 100 2.00 2.39 11.86
N ILE A 101 2.13 2.99 10.68
CA ILE A 101 2.02 2.26 9.41
C ILE A 101 3.10 1.18 9.23
N ASP A 102 4.27 1.32 9.86
CA ASP A 102 5.33 0.30 9.76
C ASP A 102 5.00 -0.97 10.57
N ALA A 103 3.97 -0.91 11.43
CA ALA A 103 3.47 -2.04 12.23
C ALA A 103 2.26 -2.76 11.59
N LEU A 104 1.84 -2.38 10.38
CA LEU A 104 0.76 -3.02 9.61
C LEU A 104 1.08 -4.51 9.30
#